data_AF-A0AAV0N7C9-F1
#
_entry.id   AF-A0AAV0N7C9-F1
#
_cell.length_a   1.000
_cell.length_b   1.000
_cell.length_c   1.000
_cell.angle_alpha   90.00
_cell.angle_beta   90.00
_cell.angle_gamma   90.00
#
_symmetry.space_group_name_H-M   'P 1'
#
loop_
_entity.id
_entity.type
_entity.pdbx_description
1 polymer ?
#
loop_
_entity_poly.entity_id
_entity_poly.type
_entity_poly.pdbx_seq_one_letter_code
_entity_poly.pdbx_strand_id
1 'polypeptide(L)'
;MIRIAVPIVSLLLLFTCAAAYDPLDPTGNITIKWDIVSWTADGYTAVVTLNNFQLYRHIMNPGWTMGWTWAKKEVIWAMNGAQATEQGDCSKFKGNIPHSCKKTPTVVDLLPGVPYNQQFTNCCKGGVVAAWGQDPSAAVSQFQISVGQAGTSNKTVKVPKNFTLLGPGPGYTCGPAKVVPSTKFLTPDLRRKTQALMTWNVTCTYSQFLARKHPSCCVSLSSFYNDTITPCPSCACGCENKHTCVKCISNDAKILSMAGIHKPRKDNTSLLQCTHHMCPVRVHWHVKTNYKEYWRVKVSVTNFNYRMNYTLWTLVVQHPNLNNVTQVFSFDYKPLVPYESISESNG
;
A
#
# COMPACT_ATOMS: atom_id res chain seq x y z
N MET A 1 -43.55 1.82 -52.99
CA MET A 1 -42.85 2.48 -51.86
C MET A 1 -42.06 1.42 -51.11
N ILE A 2 -40.77 1.31 -51.41
CA ILE A 2 -39.84 0.34 -50.81
C ILE A 2 -39.45 0.88 -49.43
N ARG A 3 -39.81 0.17 -48.36
CA ARG A 3 -39.41 0.49 -46.99
C ARG A 3 -38.00 -0.08 -46.76
N ILE A 4 -37.02 0.80 -46.64
CA ILE A 4 -35.66 0.47 -46.23
C ILE A 4 -35.67 0.30 -44.72
N ALA A 5 -35.49 -0.93 -44.24
CA ALA A 5 -35.26 -1.24 -42.84
C ALA A 5 -33.76 -1.06 -42.53
N VAL A 6 -33.43 -0.10 -41.68
CA VAL A 6 -32.06 0.10 -41.16
C VAL A 6 -31.88 -0.81 -39.94
N PRO A 7 -30.89 -1.73 -39.91
CA PRO A 7 -30.65 -2.54 -38.73
C PRO A 7 -29.88 -1.69 -37.71
N ILE A 8 -30.48 -1.48 -36.54
CA ILE A 8 -29.83 -0.87 -35.39
C ILE A 8 -28.86 -1.92 -34.82
N VAL A 9 -27.58 -1.79 -35.16
CA VAL A 9 -26.50 -2.56 -34.53
C VAL A 9 -26.38 -2.07 -33.08
N SER A 10 -26.96 -2.83 -32.15
CA SER A 10 -26.80 -2.59 -30.71
C SER A 10 -25.40 -3.03 -30.29
N LEU A 11 -24.52 -2.04 -30.11
CA LEU A 11 -23.19 -2.24 -29.53
C LEU A 11 -23.35 -2.58 -28.03
N LEU A 12 -23.36 -3.87 -27.71
CA LEU A 12 -23.22 -4.36 -26.34
C LEU A 12 -21.84 -3.95 -25.80
N LEU A 13 -21.78 -2.80 -25.15
CA LEU A 13 -20.68 -2.41 -24.28
C LEU A 13 -20.59 -3.43 -23.15
N LEU A 14 -19.72 -4.44 -23.32
CA LEU A 14 -19.23 -5.26 -22.24
C LEU A 14 -18.49 -4.34 -21.26
N PHE A 15 -19.21 -3.81 -20.28
CA PHE A 15 -18.63 -3.29 -19.06
C PHE A 15 -17.95 -4.45 -18.35
N THR A 16 -16.69 -4.71 -18.72
CA THR A 16 -15.80 -5.47 -17.88
C THR A 16 -15.62 -4.63 -16.62
N CYS A 17 -16.05 -5.15 -15.47
CA CYS A 17 -15.60 -4.65 -14.19
C CYS A 17 -14.07 -4.73 -14.22
N ALA A 18 -13.41 -3.62 -14.52
CA ALA A 18 -11.96 -3.50 -14.40
C ALA A 18 -11.64 -3.60 -12.91
N ALA A 19 -11.58 -4.84 -12.44
CA ALA A 19 -11.12 -5.14 -11.11
C ALA A 19 -9.64 -4.77 -11.12
N ALA A 20 -9.34 -3.67 -10.45
CA ALA A 20 -8.07 -3.00 -10.53
C ALA A 20 -7.06 -3.76 -9.67
N TYR A 21 -6.52 -4.83 -10.23
CA TYR A 21 -5.43 -5.62 -9.67
C TYR A 21 -4.10 -5.21 -10.29
N ASP A 22 -3.01 -5.41 -9.56
CA ASP A 22 -1.67 -5.19 -10.08
C ASP A 22 -1.32 -6.34 -11.04
N PRO A 23 -1.11 -6.10 -12.35
CA PRO A 23 -0.91 -7.19 -13.31
C PRO A 23 0.35 -8.00 -13.03
N LEU A 24 1.32 -7.42 -12.31
CA LEU A 24 2.58 -8.08 -11.94
C LEU A 24 2.48 -8.80 -10.58
N ASP A 25 1.39 -8.61 -9.84
CA ASP A 25 1.11 -9.29 -8.56
C ASP A 25 -0.41 -9.53 -8.43
N PRO A 26 -0.98 -10.42 -9.26
CA PRO A 26 -2.44 -10.57 -9.39
C PRO A 26 -3.10 -11.08 -8.10
N THR A 27 -2.37 -11.77 -7.24
CA THR A 27 -2.83 -12.28 -5.94
C THR A 27 -2.45 -11.38 -4.77
N GLY A 28 -1.60 -10.37 -5.02
CA GLY A 28 -1.12 -9.41 -4.04
C GLY A 28 -2.24 -8.59 -3.43
N ASN A 29 -2.37 -8.65 -2.10
CA ASN A 29 -3.36 -7.89 -1.37
C ASN A 29 -2.86 -7.54 0.04
N ILE A 30 -3.56 -6.61 0.68
CA ILE A 30 -3.46 -6.38 2.11
C ILE A 30 -4.71 -6.91 2.76
N THR A 31 -4.56 -7.77 3.77
CA THR A 31 -5.67 -8.29 4.55
C THR A 31 -5.69 -7.65 5.93
N ILE A 32 -6.82 -7.03 6.28
CA ILE A 32 -7.13 -6.56 7.63
C ILE A 32 -7.95 -7.66 8.30
N LYS A 33 -7.36 -8.30 9.31
CA LYS A 33 -8.01 -9.31 10.13
C LYS A 33 -8.40 -8.71 11.47
N TRP A 34 -9.66 -8.89 11.85
CA TRP A 34 -10.23 -8.38 13.09
C TRP A 34 -10.66 -9.57 13.96
N ASP A 35 -9.85 -9.88 14.97
CA ASP A 35 -10.07 -11.00 15.87
C ASP A 35 -10.65 -10.52 17.20
N ILE A 36 -11.90 -10.84 17.50
CA ILE A 36 -12.51 -10.55 18.81
C ILE A 36 -11.98 -11.57 19.82
N VAL A 37 -11.24 -11.13 20.83
CA VAL A 37 -10.55 -12.01 21.79
C VAL A 37 -11.29 -12.16 23.12
N SER A 38 -12.05 -11.15 23.53
CA SER A 38 -12.84 -11.20 24.78
C SER A 38 -14.03 -10.24 24.74
N TRP A 39 -15.08 -10.55 25.50
CA TRP A 39 -16.18 -9.63 25.77
C TRP A 39 -15.83 -8.68 26.91
N THR A 40 -16.36 -7.46 26.87
CA THR A 40 -16.33 -6.50 27.99
C THR A 40 -17.75 -6.25 28.49
N ALA A 41 -17.93 -5.35 29.46
CA ALA A 41 -19.24 -5.04 30.01
C ALA A 41 -20.22 -4.45 28.97
N ASP A 42 -19.72 -3.68 28.01
CA ASP A 42 -20.53 -2.96 27.00
C ASP A 42 -20.10 -3.22 25.54
N GLY A 43 -19.10 -4.08 25.33
CA GLY A 43 -18.59 -4.39 23.99
C GLY A 43 -17.58 -5.53 24.00
N TYR A 44 -16.40 -5.30 23.43
CA TYR A 44 -15.39 -6.34 23.27
C TYR A 44 -13.97 -5.78 23.16
N THR A 45 -12.98 -6.64 23.37
CA THR A 45 -11.58 -6.39 22.98
C THR A 45 -11.25 -7.19 21.73
N ALA A 46 -10.59 -6.56 20.77
CA ALA A 46 -10.16 -7.19 19.53
C ALA A 46 -8.69 -6.91 19.23
N VAL A 47 -8.07 -7.84 18.51
CA VAL A 47 -6.76 -7.66 17.90
C VAL A 47 -6.97 -7.44 16.41
N VAL A 48 -6.46 -6.33 15.90
CA VAL A 48 -6.51 -6.00 14.48
C VAL A 48 -5.13 -6.23 13.90
N THR A 49 -5.05 -7.10 12.89
CA THR A 49 -3.82 -7.46 12.19
C THR A 49 -3.90 -7.01 10.76
N LEU A 50 -2.92 -6.22 10.32
CA LEU A 50 -2.68 -5.88 8.93
C LEU A 50 -1.58 -6.79 8.38
N ASN A 51 -1.92 -7.63 7.42
CA ASN A 51 -0.95 -8.47 6.70
C ASN A 51 -0.80 -7.95 5.28
N ASN A 52 0.42 -7.66 4.86
CA ASN A 52 0.74 -7.28 3.49
C ASN A 52 1.23 -8.50 2.71
N PHE A 53 0.36 -9.12 1.92
CA PHE A 53 0.68 -10.28 1.08
C PHE A 53 1.22 -9.93 -0.30
N GLN A 54 1.60 -8.66 -0.52
CA GLN A 54 2.16 -8.23 -1.80
C GLN A 54 3.63 -8.69 -1.93
N LEU A 55 4.07 -8.97 -3.15
CA LEU A 55 5.40 -9.51 -3.41
C LEU A 55 6.52 -8.46 -3.33
N TYR A 56 6.23 -7.22 -3.74
CA TYR A 56 7.24 -6.17 -3.85
C TYR A 56 6.78 -4.78 -3.43
N ARG A 57 5.50 -4.61 -3.07
CA ARG A 57 4.94 -3.31 -2.67
C ARG A 57 4.97 -3.15 -1.16
N HIS A 58 5.80 -2.22 -0.71
CA HIS A 58 5.90 -1.83 0.70
C HIS A 58 4.92 -0.70 1.02
N ILE A 59 4.43 -0.69 2.26
CA ILE A 59 3.87 0.53 2.86
C ILE A 59 5.04 1.28 3.50
N MET A 60 5.50 2.34 2.85
CA MET A 60 6.60 3.18 3.33
C MET A 60 6.07 4.33 4.20
N ASN A 61 6.98 5.04 4.90
CA ASN A 61 6.65 6.28 5.62
C ASN A 61 5.83 7.26 4.76
N PRO A 62 4.83 7.97 5.32
CA PRO A 62 4.35 8.00 6.71
C PRO A 62 3.55 6.79 7.21
N GLY A 63 3.55 5.67 6.49
CA GLY A 63 2.94 4.42 6.92
C GLY A 63 1.49 4.28 6.51
N TRP A 64 0.84 3.23 7.00
CA TRP A 64 -0.59 2.99 6.76
C TRP A 64 -1.47 3.93 7.57
N THR A 65 -2.62 4.27 7.00
CA THR A 65 -3.73 4.92 7.70
C THR A 65 -4.98 4.14 7.39
N MET A 66 -5.67 3.67 8.43
CA MET A 66 -6.84 2.81 8.31
C MET A 66 -8.07 3.52 8.85
N GLY A 67 -9.19 3.45 8.14
CA GLY A 67 -10.48 3.93 8.60
C GLY A 67 -11.55 2.88 8.44
N TRP A 68 -12.64 3.04 9.18
CA TRP A 68 -13.87 2.25 9.01
C TRP A 68 -15.05 3.05 9.52
N THR A 69 -16.25 2.51 9.33
CA THR A 69 -17.50 3.06 9.85
C THR A 69 -18.13 2.06 10.81
N TRP A 70 -18.40 2.49 12.05
CA TRP A 70 -19.10 1.67 13.01
C TRP A 70 -20.52 1.33 12.53
N ALA A 71 -21.07 0.17 12.90
CA ALA A 71 -22.40 -0.23 12.43
C ALA A 71 -23.54 0.51 13.17
N LYS A 72 -23.36 0.76 14.47
CA LYS A 72 -24.35 1.35 15.40
C LYS A 72 -23.82 2.63 16.08
N LYS A 73 -23.52 2.61 17.38
CA LYS A 73 -23.03 3.75 18.16
C LYS A 73 -21.75 3.39 18.92
N GLU A 74 -21.00 2.45 18.37
CA GLU A 74 -19.76 1.95 18.95
C GLU A 74 -18.75 3.09 19.13
N VAL A 75 -17.94 2.95 20.18
CA VAL A 75 -16.87 3.88 20.54
C VAL A 75 -15.59 3.12 20.80
N ILE A 76 -14.45 3.80 20.73
CA ILE A 76 -13.15 3.24 21.07
C ILE A 76 -12.84 3.63 22.50
N TRP A 77 -12.81 2.66 23.41
CA TRP A 77 -12.43 2.88 24.81
C TRP A 77 -10.92 3.09 24.94
N ALA A 78 -10.12 2.21 24.33
CA ALA A 78 -8.67 2.24 24.40
C ALA A 78 -8.05 1.55 23.18
N MET A 79 -6.78 1.88 22.91
CA MET A 79 -5.97 1.26 21.87
C MET A 79 -4.53 1.08 22.36
N ASN A 80 -3.91 -0.04 21.97
CA ASN A 80 -2.49 -0.32 22.21
C ASN A 80 -1.83 -0.70 20.89
N GLY A 81 -0.65 -0.15 20.61
CA GLY A 81 0.09 -0.30 19.37
C GLY A 81 -0.34 0.64 18.25
N ALA A 82 -1.52 1.24 18.32
CA ALA A 82 -2.01 2.23 17.38
C ALA A 82 -2.86 3.29 18.10
N GLN A 83 -3.20 4.38 17.42
CA GLN A 83 -4.04 5.43 17.98
C GLN A 83 -5.01 6.01 16.93
N ALA A 84 -6.22 6.35 17.38
CA ALA A 84 -7.11 7.18 16.58
C ALA A 84 -6.55 8.60 16.43
N THR A 85 -6.63 9.16 15.23
CA THR A 85 -6.11 10.50 14.92
C THR A 85 -6.96 11.62 15.53
N GLU A 86 -8.25 11.35 15.78
CA GLU A 86 -9.20 12.31 16.31
C GLU A 86 -10.15 11.64 17.32
N GLN A 87 -10.39 12.33 18.43
CA GLN A 87 -11.32 11.85 19.47
C GLN A 87 -12.79 12.03 19.05
N GLY A 88 -13.15 13.15 18.41
CA GLY A 88 -14.53 13.47 18.07
C GLY A 88 -15.36 13.96 19.27
N ASP A 89 -16.69 14.02 19.09
CA ASP A 89 -17.60 14.46 20.15
C ASP A 89 -17.96 13.32 21.12
N CYS A 90 -17.30 13.32 22.26
CA CYS A 90 -17.54 12.39 23.37
C CYS A 90 -18.39 12.99 24.51
N SER A 91 -19.07 14.12 24.31
CA SER A 91 -19.81 14.86 25.35
C SER A 91 -20.87 14.03 26.11
N LYS A 92 -21.34 12.93 25.52
CA LYS A 92 -22.30 12.00 26.16
C LYS A 92 -21.72 11.23 27.35
N PHE A 93 -20.40 11.16 27.46
CA PHE A 93 -19.70 10.43 28.52
C PHE A 93 -19.24 11.39 29.61
N LYS A 94 -19.79 11.28 30.82
CA LYS A 94 -19.54 12.20 31.95
C LYS A 94 -18.41 11.77 32.90
N GLY A 95 -17.91 10.55 32.77
CA GLY A 95 -16.87 9.98 33.64
C GLY A 95 -15.67 9.55 32.81
N ASN A 96 -15.54 8.24 32.56
CA ASN A 96 -14.53 7.75 31.63
C ASN A 96 -14.88 8.19 30.21
N ILE A 97 -14.00 9.02 29.62
CA ILE A 97 -14.14 9.50 28.25
C ILE A 97 -13.46 8.48 27.32
N PRO A 98 -14.14 7.98 26.27
CA PRO A 98 -13.53 7.09 25.30
C PRO A 98 -12.36 7.76 24.54
N HIS A 99 -11.39 6.95 24.12
CA HIS A 99 -10.31 7.36 23.22
C HIS A 99 -10.82 8.00 21.92
N SER A 100 -11.92 7.47 21.36
CA SER A 100 -12.60 8.11 20.23
C SER A 100 -14.08 7.76 20.18
N CYS A 101 -14.93 8.77 19.95
CA CYS A 101 -16.37 8.66 19.75
C CYS A 101 -16.79 8.93 18.30
N LYS A 102 -15.83 9.06 17.38
CA LYS A 102 -16.15 9.22 15.96
C LYS A 102 -16.84 7.98 15.41
N LYS A 103 -17.94 8.22 14.67
CA LYS A 103 -18.66 7.19 13.90
C LYS A 103 -17.76 6.55 12.82
N THR A 104 -16.86 7.34 12.25
CA THR A 104 -15.89 6.94 11.24
C THR A 104 -14.47 7.26 11.72
N PRO A 105 -13.90 6.46 12.63
CA PRO A 105 -12.56 6.72 13.14
C PRO A 105 -11.51 6.52 12.04
N THR A 106 -10.38 7.20 12.20
CA THR A 106 -9.17 6.99 11.41
C THR A 106 -8.04 6.67 12.39
N VAL A 107 -7.28 5.64 12.11
CA VAL A 107 -6.26 5.06 12.99
C VAL A 107 -4.94 5.00 12.25
N VAL A 108 -3.88 5.30 13.00
CA VAL A 108 -2.49 5.21 12.56
C VAL A 108 -1.70 4.40 13.58
N ASP A 109 -0.67 3.71 13.12
CA ASP A 109 0.29 3.04 13.97
C ASP A 109 1.04 4.04 14.85
N LEU A 110 1.52 3.59 16.01
CA LEU A 110 2.39 4.41 16.84
C LEU A 110 3.79 4.52 16.23
N LEU A 111 4.54 5.55 16.63
CA LEU A 111 5.93 5.72 16.22
C LEU A 111 6.86 4.80 17.04
N PRO A 112 8.06 4.48 16.53
CA PRO A 112 9.07 3.78 17.30
C PRO A 112 9.44 4.54 18.58
N GLY A 113 9.74 3.81 19.66
CA GLY A 113 10.17 4.40 20.94
C GLY A 113 9.05 4.75 21.93
N VAL A 114 7.80 4.39 21.64
CA VAL A 114 6.69 4.56 22.60
C VAL A 114 6.88 3.70 23.86
N PRO A 115 6.35 4.12 25.03
CA PRO A 115 6.44 3.35 26.27
C PRO A 115 5.87 1.93 26.15
N TYR A 116 6.46 0.98 26.88
CA TYR A 116 6.11 -0.46 26.79
C TYR A 116 4.62 -0.75 27.05
N ASN A 117 3.98 0.00 27.95
CA ASN A 117 2.55 -0.16 28.26
C ASN A 117 1.61 0.24 27.10
N GLN A 118 2.10 1.02 26.13
CA GLN A 118 1.36 1.40 24.93
C GLN A 118 1.70 0.52 23.72
N GLN A 119 2.74 -0.31 23.83
CA GLN A 119 3.15 -1.22 22.77
C GLN A 119 2.21 -2.42 22.67
N PHE A 120 2.22 -3.03 21.50
CA PHE A 120 1.59 -4.30 21.20
C PHE A 120 2.49 -5.11 20.26
N THR A 121 2.24 -6.41 20.11
CA THR A 121 3.03 -7.27 19.22
C THR A 121 3.04 -6.71 17.80
N ASN A 122 4.21 -6.69 17.12
CA ASN A 122 4.36 -6.21 15.75
C ASN A 122 3.85 -4.77 15.49
N CYS A 123 3.73 -3.93 16.52
CA CYS A 123 3.33 -2.54 16.37
C CYS A 123 4.51 -1.59 16.19
N CYS A 124 4.16 -0.32 16.11
CA CYS A 124 4.97 0.82 16.50
C CYS A 124 6.14 1.08 15.55
N LYS A 125 5.92 0.77 14.27
CA LYS A 125 6.88 0.98 13.19
C LYS A 125 6.55 2.25 12.41
N GLY A 126 5.71 3.14 12.95
CA GLY A 126 5.19 4.30 12.25
C GLY A 126 4.37 3.92 11.01
N GLY A 127 3.75 2.73 11.03
CA GLY A 127 2.86 2.24 9.98
C GLY A 127 3.60 1.66 8.78
N VAL A 128 4.92 1.47 8.87
CA VAL A 128 5.71 0.81 7.84
C VAL A 128 5.43 -0.69 7.86
N VAL A 129 5.13 -1.24 6.68
CA VAL A 129 4.88 -2.67 6.51
C VAL A 129 5.57 -3.13 5.24
N ALA A 130 6.47 -4.11 5.38
CA ALA A 130 7.22 -4.62 4.24
C ALA A 130 6.33 -5.45 3.31
N ALA A 131 6.79 -5.64 2.08
CA ALA A 131 6.22 -6.63 1.15
C ALA A 131 6.56 -8.04 1.62
N TRP A 132 5.56 -8.95 1.66
CA TRP A 132 5.76 -10.36 2.00
C TRP A 132 6.82 -11.04 1.14
N GLY A 133 6.87 -10.73 -0.15
CA GLY A 133 7.83 -11.36 -1.05
C GLY A 133 9.30 -11.05 -0.75
N GLN A 134 9.56 -10.03 0.08
CA GLN A 134 10.91 -9.58 0.48
C GLN A 134 11.21 -9.87 1.95
N ASP A 135 10.32 -9.45 2.85
CA ASP A 135 10.47 -9.69 4.28
C ASP A 135 9.12 -10.10 4.89
N PRO A 136 8.83 -11.41 4.94
CA PRO A 136 7.62 -11.94 5.56
C PRO A 136 7.47 -11.55 7.04
N SER A 137 8.59 -11.36 7.76
CA SER A 137 8.58 -11.05 9.20
C SER A 137 8.16 -9.61 9.47
N ALA A 138 8.52 -8.69 8.57
CA ALA A 138 8.13 -7.28 8.63
C ALA A 138 6.84 -6.95 7.85
N ALA A 139 6.23 -7.94 7.17
CA ALA A 139 4.98 -7.80 6.41
C ALA A 139 3.71 -7.81 7.28
N VAL A 140 3.86 -7.66 8.60
CA VAL A 140 2.76 -7.69 9.57
C VAL A 140 2.84 -6.48 10.50
N SER A 141 1.68 -5.86 10.75
CA SER A 141 1.47 -4.85 11.78
C SER A 141 0.22 -5.20 12.59
N GLN A 142 0.26 -5.03 13.92
CA GLN A 142 -0.88 -5.37 14.78
C GLN A 142 -1.10 -4.32 15.86
N PHE A 143 -2.35 -4.16 16.24
CA PHE A 143 -2.74 -3.35 17.38
C PHE A 143 -3.95 -3.97 18.08
N GLN A 144 -4.12 -3.64 19.35
CA GLN A 144 -5.30 -4.02 20.13
C GLN A 144 -6.25 -2.84 20.25
N ILE A 145 -7.55 -3.13 20.22
CA ILE A 145 -8.62 -2.15 20.36
C ILE A 145 -9.67 -2.67 21.33
N SER A 146 -10.08 -1.82 22.27
CA SER A 146 -11.23 -2.05 23.14
C SER A 146 -12.40 -1.22 22.62
N VAL A 147 -13.48 -1.89 22.21
CA VAL A 147 -14.67 -1.29 21.60
C VAL A 147 -15.82 -1.31 22.59
N GLY A 148 -16.46 -0.17 22.79
CA GLY A 148 -17.64 0.02 23.63
C GLY A 148 -18.94 0.12 22.82
N GLN A 149 -20.07 -0.01 23.50
CA GLN A 149 -21.43 0.06 22.93
C GLN A 149 -21.68 -0.86 21.71
N ALA A 150 -20.92 -1.95 21.58
CA ALA A 150 -21.00 -2.90 20.45
C ALA A 150 -21.93 -4.09 20.73
N GLY A 151 -22.29 -4.30 22.00
CA GLY A 151 -22.93 -5.52 22.48
C GLY A 151 -21.91 -6.60 22.84
N THR A 152 -22.34 -7.60 23.60
CA THR A 152 -21.46 -8.53 24.32
C THR A 152 -21.65 -10.00 23.89
N SER A 153 -22.23 -10.23 22.71
CA SER A 153 -22.48 -11.57 22.18
C SER A 153 -22.33 -11.62 20.66
N ASN A 154 -22.09 -12.83 20.14
CA ASN A 154 -22.01 -13.11 18.70
C ASN A 154 -23.26 -12.66 17.91
N LYS A 155 -24.43 -12.59 18.54
CA LYS A 155 -25.69 -12.18 17.90
C LYS A 155 -25.85 -10.66 17.84
N THR A 156 -25.37 -9.96 18.87
CA THR A 156 -25.58 -8.52 19.05
C THR A 156 -24.53 -7.69 18.31
N VAL A 157 -23.30 -8.18 18.25
CA VAL A 157 -22.18 -7.49 17.61
C VAL A 157 -22.39 -7.42 16.10
N LYS A 158 -22.09 -6.26 15.54
CA LYS A 158 -22.18 -6.01 14.09
C LYS A 158 -20.81 -5.66 13.56
N VAL A 159 -20.50 -6.20 12.40
CA VAL A 159 -19.25 -5.97 11.70
C VAL A 159 -19.18 -4.50 11.24
N PRO A 160 -18.06 -3.80 11.44
CA PRO A 160 -17.85 -2.48 10.86
C PRO A 160 -17.95 -2.51 9.33
N LYS A 161 -18.28 -1.35 8.75
CA LYS A 161 -18.52 -1.19 7.32
C LYS A 161 -17.54 -0.18 6.74
N ASN A 162 -17.42 -0.16 5.41
CA ASN A 162 -16.68 0.85 4.67
C ASN A 162 -15.24 1.04 5.18
N PHE A 163 -14.47 -0.05 5.17
CA PHE A 163 -13.05 0.02 5.50
C PHE A 163 -12.31 0.82 4.44
N THR A 164 -11.40 1.68 4.88
CA THR A 164 -10.49 2.44 4.03
C THR A 164 -9.07 2.16 4.46
N LEU A 165 -8.17 2.04 3.48
CA LEU A 165 -6.75 1.88 3.72
C LEU A 165 -6.01 2.85 2.81
N LEU A 166 -5.12 3.63 3.41
CA LEU A 166 -4.15 4.46 2.71
C LEU A 166 -2.76 3.97 3.09
N GLY A 167 -1.83 4.04 2.15
CA GLY A 167 -0.46 3.69 2.45
C GLY A 167 0.51 4.10 1.35
N PRO A 168 1.42 5.02 1.62
CA PRO A 168 1.25 6.39 2.15
C PRO A 168 0.42 7.35 1.23
N GLY A 169 -0.24 6.82 0.20
CA GLY A 169 -1.14 7.57 -0.67
C GLY A 169 -2.46 6.82 -0.92
N PRO A 170 -3.30 7.32 -1.85
CA PRO A 170 -4.44 6.56 -2.35
C PRO A 170 -3.95 5.35 -3.15
N GLY A 171 -4.87 4.43 -3.45
CA GLY A 171 -4.57 3.28 -4.32
C GLY A 171 -5.19 1.98 -3.84
N TYR A 172 -5.44 1.83 -2.54
CA TYR A 172 -6.12 0.65 -2.02
C TYR A 172 -7.64 0.82 -2.06
N THR A 173 -8.31 -0.23 -2.53
CA THR A 173 -9.76 -0.38 -2.42
C THR A 173 -10.05 -1.61 -1.57
N CYS A 174 -10.79 -1.42 -0.48
CA CYS A 174 -11.14 -2.50 0.44
C CYS A 174 -12.54 -3.03 0.13
N GLY A 175 -12.67 -4.35 0.11
CA GLY A 175 -13.96 -5.03 0.01
C GLY A 175 -14.77 -4.97 1.32
N PRO A 176 -16.00 -5.52 1.33
CA PRO A 176 -16.76 -5.67 2.56
C PRO A 176 -16.09 -6.66 3.51
N ALA A 177 -16.23 -6.41 4.81
CA ALA A 177 -15.77 -7.33 5.83
C ALA A 177 -16.58 -8.64 5.81
N LYS A 178 -15.88 -9.78 5.78
CA LYS A 178 -16.46 -11.11 5.76
C LYS A 178 -16.22 -11.81 7.09
N VAL A 179 -17.26 -12.45 7.62
CA VAL A 179 -17.10 -13.33 8.78
C VAL A 179 -16.43 -14.62 8.31
N VAL A 180 -15.35 -14.99 8.98
CA VAL A 180 -14.55 -16.18 8.67
C VAL A 180 -14.43 -17.07 9.92
N PRO A 181 -13.99 -18.34 9.79
CA PRO A 181 -13.75 -19.19 10.94
C PRO A 181 -12.82 -18.52 11.95
N SER A 182 -13.11 -18.69 13.24
CA SER A 182 -12.35 -18.08 14.31
C SER A 182 -10.86 -18.45 14.27
N THR A 183 -10.00 -17.43 14.32
CA THR A 183 -8.55 -17.60 14.42
C THR A 183 -8.19 -18.39 15.68
N LYS A 184 -7.25 -19.31 15.54
CA LYS A 184 -6.63 -20.03 16.65
C LYS A 184 -5.27 -19.41 16.93
N PHE A 185 -5.03 -18.98 18.16
CA PHE A 185 -3.76 -18.47 18.62
C PHE A 185 -3.04 -19.57 19.40
N LEU A 186 -1.74 -19.69 19.16
CA LEU A 186 -0.85 -20.52 19.96
C LEU A 186 -0.05 -19.60 20.86
N THR A 187 0.13 -20.02 22.11
CA THR A 187 1.09 -19.35 22.99
C THR A 187 2.52 -19.52 22.45
N PRO A 188 3.46 -18.62 22.79
CA PRO A 188 4.83 -18.70 22.29
C PRO A 188 5.54 -20.02 22.62
N ASP A 189 5.17 -20.67 23.72
CA ASP A 189 5.66 -21.99 24.13
C ASP A 189 4.95 -23.16 23.44
N LEU A 190 3.98 -22.89 22.55
CA LEU A 190 3.18 -23.83 21.77
C LEU A 190 2.30 -24.79 22.58
N ARG A 191 2.21 -24.62 23.91
CA ARG A 191 1.49 -25.54 24.79
C ARG A 191 0.00 -25.24 24.92
N ARG A 192 -0.39 -23.98 24.81
CA ARG A 192 -1.77 -23.54 24.96
C ARG A 192 -2.31 -22.98 23.64
N LYS A 193 -3.51 -23.43 23.30
CA LYS A 193 -4.28 -22.94 22.16
C LYS A 193 -5.47 -22.14 22.65
N THR A 194 -5.54 -20.88 22.27
CA THR A 194 -6.72 -20.04 22.47
C THR A 194 -7.37 -19.76 21.12
N GLN A 195 -8.61 -19.28 21.12
CA GLN A 195 -9.31 -18.96 19.88
C GLN A 195 -10.03 -17.63 20.02
N ALA A 196 -10.11 -16.89 18.92
CA ALA A 196 -10.98 -15.74 18.81
C ALA A 196 -12.45 -16.18 18.96
N LEU A 197 -13.25 -15.33 19.55
CA LEU A 197 -14.70 -15.51 19.67
C LEU A 197 -15.37 -15.33 18.31
N MET A 198 -14.87 -14.38 17.51
CA MET A 198 -15.23 -14.14 16.12
C MET A 198 -14.04 -13.57 15.36
N THR A 199 -13.94 -13.87 14.07
CA THR A 199 -12.93 -13.29 13.18
C THR A 199 -13.59 -12.71 11.94
N TRP A 200 -13.18 -11.49 11.57
CA TRP A 200 -13.58 -10.86 10.33
C TRP A 200 -12.36 -10.55 9.47
N ASN A 201 -12.48 -10.77 8.15
CA ASN A 201 -11.45 -10.44 7.19
C ASN A 201 -11.94 -9.38 6.21
N VAL A 202 -11.09 -8.40 5.96
CA VAL A 202 -11.26 -7.40 4.91
C VAL A 202 -10.06 -7.51 3.99
N THR A 203 -10.31 -7.66 2.69
CA THR A 203 -9.26 -7.70 1.68
C THR A 203 -9.22 -6.36 0.96
N CYS A 204 -8.04 -5.76 0.90
CA CYS A 204 -7.77 -4.51 0.21
C CYS A 204 -6.79 -4.76 -0.94
N THR A 205 -7.17 -4.34 -2.14
CA THR A 205 -6.38 -4.54 -3.36
C THR A 205 -5.84 -3.21 -3.85
N TYR A 206 -4.63 -3.22 -4.41
CA TYR A 206 -3.99 -2.01 -4.89
C TYR A 206 -4.23 -1.80 -6.39
N SER A 207 -4.63 -0.59 -6.74
CA SER A 207 -4.80 -0.13 -8.12
C SER A 207 -3.84 1.00 -8.44
N GLN A 208 -3.01 0.79 -9.47
CA GLN A 208 -2.08 1.81 -9.95
C GLN A 208 -2.83 3.05 -10.47
N PHE A 209 -3.98 2.85 -11.13
CA PHE A 209 -4.82 3.93 -11.67
C PHE A 209 -5.48 4.78 -10.58
N LEU A 210 -5.91 4.15 -9.48
CA LEU A 210 -6.44 4.89 -8.33
C LEU A 210 -5.33 5.58 -7.53
N ALA A 211 -4.14 5.00 -7.51
CA ALA A 211 -3.03 5.54 -6.74
C ALA A 211 -2.49 6.83 -7.34
N ARG A 212 -2.35 6.91 -8.67
CA ARG A 212 -1.83 8.10 -9.34
C ARG A 212 -2.42 8.27 -10.74
N LYS A 213 -2.76 9.52 -11.07
CA LYS A 213 -3.12 9.95 -12.43
C LYS A 213 -1.93 9.87 -13.41
N HIS A 214 -0.72 10.15 -12.91
CA HIS A 214 0.52 10.13 -13.68
C HIS A 214 1.51 9.12 -13.08
N PRO A 215 2.35 8.47 -13.91
CA PRO A 215 3.35 7.54 -13.41
C PRO A 215 4.34 8.23 -12.47
N SER A 216 4.94 7.47 -11.55
CA SER A 216 5.92 7.97 -10.59
C SER A 216 7.36 7.97 -11.13
N CYS A 217 7.57 7.36 -12.29
CA CYS A 217 8.87 7.24 -12.93
C CYS A 217 8.73 7.23 -14.45
N CYS A 218 9.85 7.44 -15.13
CA CYS A 218 9.95 7.24 -16.58
C CYS A 218 11.14 6.34 -16.93
N VAL A 219 11.05 5.72 -18.10
CA VAL A 219 12.10 4.86 -18.64
C VAL A 219 12.78 5.57 -19.81
N SER A 220 14.11 5.50 -19.85
CA SER A 220 14.91 5.94 -21.00
C SER A 220 15.80 4.79 -21.46
N LEU A 221 16.06 4.73 -22.76
CA LEU A 221 16.70 3.58 -23.40
C LEU A 221 17.89 4.04 -24.23
N SER A 222 18.96 3.25 -24.22
CA SER A 222 20.11 3.40 -25.10
C SER A 222 20.65 2.03 -25.49
N SER A 223 21.39 1.96 -26.59
CA SER A 223 21.86 0.69 -27.14
C SER A 223 23.32 0.78 -27.57
N PHE A 224 23.97 -0.37 -27.67
CA PHE A 224 25.36 -0.46 -28.13
C PHE A 224 25.56 0.10 -29.54
N TYR A 225 24.60 -0.11 -30.44
CA TYR A 225 24.70 0.30 -31.85
C TYR A 225 24.23 1.74 -32.11
N ASN A 226 23.72 2.43 -31.09
CA ASN A 226 23.19 3.78 -31.23
C ASN A 226 23.48 4.60 -29.98
N ASP A 227 24.37 5.59 -30.14
CA ASP A 227 24.77 6.53 -29.09
C ASP A 227 23.65 7.51 -28.70
N THR A 228 22.60 7.64 -29.51
CA THR A 228 21.45 8.48 -29.15
C THR A 228 20.57 7.79 -28.11
N ILE A 229 20.45 8.46 -26.95
CA ILE A 229 19.55 8.04 -25.88
C ILE A 229 18.12 8.39 -26.28
N THR A 230 17.21 7.42 -26.29
CA THR A 230 15.77 7.67 -26.32
C THR A 230 15.36 8.23 -24.95
N PRO A 231 15.07 9.53 -24.83
CA PRO A 231 14.79 10.15 -23.55
C PRO A 231 13.36 9.82 -23.11
N CYS A 232 13.07 10.04 -21.83
CA CYS A 232 11.69 10.05 -21.36
C CYS A 232 10.89 11.14 -22.11
N PRO A 233 9.62 10.91 -22.45
CA PRO A 233 8.76 11.93 -23.03
C PRO A 233 8.64 13.18 -22.13
N SER A 234 8.49 14.35 -22.75
CA SER A 234 8.22 15.58 -22.02
C SER A 234 6.93 15.45 -21.23
N CYS A 235 6.94 15.90 -19.96
CA CYS A 235 5.82 15.80 -19.04
C CYS A 235 5.28 14.39 -18.76
N ALA A 236 6.11 13.34 -18.88
CA ALA A 236 5.70 11.96 -18.61
C ALA A 236 5.06 11.74 -17.23
N CYS A 237 5.53 12.43 -16.19
CA CYS A 237 4.98 12.33 -14.82
C CYS A 237 4.04 13.49 -14.44
N GLY A 238 3.55 14.25 -15.43
CA GLY A 238 2.68 15.40 -15.23
C GLY A 238 3.45 16.70 -15.00
N CYS A 239 3.06 17.75 -15.71
CA CYS A 239 3.62 19.10 -15.60
C CYS A 239 2.61 20.02 -14.90
N GLU A 240 2.20 19.70 -13.67
CA GLU A 240 1.35 20.57 -12.87
C GLU A 240 2.19 21.31 -11.80
N ASN A 241 2.15 22.65 -11.88
CA ASN A 241 2.74 23.67 -11.00
C ASN A 241 4.24 23.99 -11.14
N LYS A 242 4.53 25.25 -11.51
CA LYS A 242 5.88 25.86 -11.56
C LYS A 242 6.60 25.92 -10.19
N HIS A 243 5.93 25.57 -9.09
CA HIS A 243 6.43 25.71 -7.72
C HIS A 243 7.01 24.42 -7.11
N THR A 244 6.87 23.27 -7.77
CA THR A 244 7.27 21.95 -7.23
C THR A 244 8.60 21.44 -7.77
N CYS A 245 9.21 22.16 -8.72
CA CYS A 245 10.56 21.85 -9.18
C CYS A 245 11.53 23.01 -8.97
N VAL A 246 12.78 22.66 -8.63
CA VAL A 246 13.89 23.58 -8.47
C VAL A 246 14.75 23.46 -9.71
N LYS A 247 14.94 24.57 -10.44
CA LYS A 247 15.94 24.66 -11.49
C LYS A 247 17.31 24.66 -10.80
N CYS A 248 18.22 23.78 -11.20
CA CYS A 248 19.60 23.80 -10.74
C CYS A 248 20.27 25.10 -11.24
N ILE A 249 20.10 26.19 -10.51
CA ILE A 249 20.81 27.45 -10.73
C ILE A 249 21.56 27.74 -9.43
N SER A 250 22.86 27.47 -9.47
CA SER A 250 23.93 28.07 -8.66
C SER A 250 23.47 28.78 -7.39
N ASN A 251 23.34 28.02 -6.30
CA ASN A 251 23.73 28.38 -4.92
C ASN A 251 23.20 27.27 -3.99
N ASP A 252 24.10 26.34 -3.64
CA ASP A 252 23.85 25.18 -2.77
C ASP A 252 23.27 25.52 -1.38
N ALA A 253 23.29 26.79 -0.99
CA ALA A 253 22.85 27.26 0.32
C ALA A 253 21.32 27.20 0.56
N LYS A 254 20.46 27.17 -0.47
CA LYS A 254 18.99 27.21 -0.29
C LYS A 254 18.28 25.85 -0.30
N ILE A 255 18.95 24.78 -0.74
CA ILE A 255 18.33 23.44 -0.81
C ILE A 255 18.43 22.72 0.55
N LEU A 256 19.48 23.00 1.33
CA LEU A 256 19.74 22.37 2.63
C LEU A 256 18.90 22.95 3.79
N SER A 257 18.33 24.15 3.66
CA SER A 257 17.61 24.82 4.75
C SER A 257 16.14 24.39 4.92
N MET A 258 15.66 23.39 4.16
CA MET A 258 14.28 22.86 4.24
C MET A 258 14.18 21.45 4.84
N ALA A 259 15.26 20.91 5.39
CA ALA A 259 15.22 19.71 6.23
C ALA A 259 14.64 20.06 7.62
N GLY A 260 13.39 20.53 7.64
CA GLY A 260 12.73 21.07 8.82
C GLY A 260 11.41 20.38 9.11
N ILE A 261 11.44 19.45 10.07
CA ILE A 261 10.35 19.05 10.96
C ILE A 261 9.14 18.39 10.27
N HIS A 262 9.03 17.06 10.46
CA HIS A 262 7.84 16.25 10.19
C HIS A 262 6.56 16.91 10.74
N LYS A 263 5.86 17.70 9.93
CA LYS A 263 4.47 18.08 10.19
C LYS A 263 3.54 17.11 9.44
N PRO A 264 2.56 16.47 10.10
CA PRO A 264 1.91 15.27 9.56
C PRO A 264 0.95 15.47 8.38
N ARG A 265 0.75 16.70 7.87
CA ARG A 265 -0.42 16.97 7.00
C ARG A 265 -0.19 17.83 5.74
N LYS A 266 0.98 18.44 5.52
CA LYS A 266 1.19 19.35 4.36
C LYS A 266 2.52 19.22 3.59
N ASP A 267 3.52 18.49 4.08
CA ASP A 267 4.87 18.50 3.50
C ASP A 267 5.23 17.34 2.55
N ASN A 268 4.28 16.48 2.17
CA ASN A 268 4.52 15.43 1.16
C ASN A 268 4.55 15.95 -0.30
N THR A 269 4.72 17.26 -0.50
CA THR A 269 4.94 17.80 -1.84
C THR A 269 6.38 17.47 -2.26
N SER A 270 6.51 16.64 -3.30
CA SER A 270 7.81 16.29 -3.88
C SER A 270 8.54 17.56 -4.35
N LEU A 271 9.80 17.71 -3.94
CA LEU A 271 10.68 18.76 -4.46
C LEU A 271 11.56 18.16 -5.53
N LEU A 272 11.24 18.42 -6.79
CA LEU A 272 11.89 17.76 -7.93
C LEU A 272 12.99 18.62 -8.53
N GLN A 273 14.03 18.00 -9.07
CA GLN A 273 14.91 18.65 -10.03
C GLN A 273 14.13 18.92 -11.32
N CYS A 274 14.12 20.17 -11.81
CA CYS A 274 13.42 20.49 -13.06
C CYS A 274 14.10 19.77 -14.23
N THR A 275 13.37 18.84 -14.85
CA THR A 275 13.74 18.11 -16.07
C THR A 275 12.58 18.20 -17.06
N HIS A 276 12.79 17.92 -18.35
CA HIS A 276 11.69 17.98 -19.33
C HIS A 276 10.59 16.93 -19.06
N HIS A 277 10.95 15.78 -18.48
CA HIS A 277 10.01 14.70 -18.17
C HIS A 277 9.30 14.85 -16.81
N MET A 278 9.82 15.69 -15.92
CA MET A 278 9.23 16.02 -14.60
C MET A 278 8.97 14.80 -13.69
N CYS A 279 9.79 13.75 -13.82
CA CYS A 279 9.61 12.52 -13.05
C CYS A 279 10.50 12.49 -11.80
N PRO A 280 9.97 12.07 -10.63
CA PRO A 280 10.75 11.86 -9.42
C PRO A 280 11.88 10.85 -9.58
N VAL A 281 11.68 9.82 -10.41
CA VAL A 281 12.67 8.78 -10.66
C VAL A 281 12.79 8.54 -12.16
N ARG A 282 14.02 8.32 -12.64
CA ARG A 282 14.29 7.82 -13.99
C ARG A 282 15.01 6.49 -13.91
N VAL A 283 14.52 5.53 -14.68
CA VAL A 283 15.19 4.24 -14.90
C VAL A 283 15.80 4.27 -16.29
N HIS A 284 17.13 4.27 -16.38
CA HIS A 284 17.85 4.24 -17.64
C HIS A 284 18.33 2.82 -17.94
N TRP A 285 17.97 2.31 -19.10
CA TRP A 285 18.36 1.00 -19.60
C TRP A 285 19.35 1.18 -20.74
N HIS A 286 20.54 0.60 -20.58
CA HIS A 286 21.58 0.63 -21.60
C HIS A 286 21.97 -0.79 -21.99
N VAL A 287 21.70 -1.19 -23.23
CA VAL A 287 22.16 -2.47 -23.78
C VAL A 287 23.65 -2.33 -24.09
N LYS A 288 24.52 -2.88 -23.24
CA LYS A 288 25.97 -2.76 -23.33
C LYS A 288 26.56 -3.56 -24.49
N THR A 289 26.10 -4.79 -24.66
CA THR A 289 26.67 -5.73 -25.64
C THR A 289 25.61 -6.77 -26.00
N ASN A 290 25.55 -7.14 -27.28
CA ASN A 290 24.70 -8.22 -27.79
C ASN A 290 25.60 -9.27 -28.46
N TYR A 291 26.11 -10.23 -27.67
CA TYR A 291 26.89 -11.36 -28.19
C TYR A 291 25.97 -12.37 -28.87
N LYS A 292 26.53 -13.32 -29.63
CA LYS A 292 25.74 -14.38 -30.28
C LYS A 292 24.93 -15.24 -29.30
N GLU A 293 25.42 -15.42 -28.07
CA GLU A 293 24.83 -16.32 -27.07
C GLU A 293 24.14 -15.58 -25.91
N TYR A 294 24.53 -14.34 -25.62
CA TYR A 294 23.96 -13.57 -24.51
C TYR A 294 24.02 -12.07 -24.76
N TRP A 295 23.12 -11.35 -24.12
CA TRP A 295 23.12 -9.89 -24.09
C TRP A 295 23.34 -9.39 -22.66
N ARG A 296 23.90 -8.20 -22.53
CA ARG A 296 24.13 -7.56 -21.24
C ARG A 296 23.48 -6.20 -21.21
N VAL A 297 22.69 -5.94 -20.18
CA VAL A 297 22.09 -4.63 -19.90
C VAL A 297 22.65 -4.04 -18.61
N LYS A 298 22.88 -2.73 -18.64
CA LYS A 298 23.10 -1.91 -17.46
C LYS A 298 21.82 -1.13 -17.15
N VAL A 299 21.32 -1.29 -15.94
CA VAL A 299 20.22 -0.47 -15.43
C VAL A 299 20.80 0.56 -14.46
N SER A 300 20.42 1.83 -14.65
CA SER A 300 20.78 2.94 -13.77
C SER A 300 19.50 3.63 -13.27
N VAL A 301 19.32 3.70 -11.96
CA VAL A 301 18.18 4.40 -11.34
C VAL A 301 18.66 5.74 -10.80
N THR A 302 18.01 6.83 -11.22
CA THR A 302 18.33 8.19 -10.78
C THR A 302 17.17 8.77 -9.99
N ASN A 303 17.44 9.24 -8.76
CA ASN A 303 16.48 9.97 -7.94
C ASN A 303 16.59 11.48 -8.21
N PHE A 304 15.49 12.08 -8.66
CA PHE A 304 15.36 13.52 -8.88
C PHE A 304 14.55 14.22 -7.79
N ASN A 305 14.10 13.49 -6.77
CA ASN A 305 13.34 14.04 -5.65
C ASN A 305 14.26 14.33 -4.45
N TYR A 306 14.49 15.61 -4.18
CA TYR A 306 15.37 16.06 -3.09
C TYR A 306 14.79 15.85 -1.69
N ARG A 307 13.47 15.69 -1.58
CA ARG A 307 12.79 15.50 -0.28
C ARG A 307 12.57 14.04 0.08
N MET A 308 12.86 13.11 -0.83
CA MET A 308 12.67 11.68 -0.57
C MET A 308 13.96 10.91 -0.81
N ASN A 309 14.35 10.14 0.20
CA ASN A 309 15.40 9.15 0.07
C ASN A 309 14.75 7.77 -0.08
N TYR A 310 14.94 7.16 -1.25
CA TYR A 310 14.49 5.80 -1.52
C TYR A 310 15.53 4.81 -0.96
N THR A 311 15.50 4.58 0.35
CA THR A 311 16.42 3.63 1.02
C THR A 311 16.03 2.18 0.78
N LEU A 312 14.72 1.91 0.76
CA LEU A 312 14.13 0.62 0.39
C LEU A 312 13.42 0.78 -0.94
N TRP A 313 13.94 0.14 -1.99
CA TRP A 313 13.37 0.20 -3.32
C TRP A 313 13.43 -1.16 -3.99
N THR A 314 12.57 -1.36 -4.97
CA THR A 314 12.52 -2.58 -5.78
C THR A 314 12.14 -2.20 -7.19
N LEU A 315 12.87 -2.76 -8.15
CA LEU A 315 12.56 -2.62 -9.56
C LEU A 315 11.97 -3.93 -10.06
N VAL A 316 10.72 -3.87 -10.52
CA VAL A 316 10.07 -5.02 -11.16
C VAL A 316 10.08 -4.79 -12.66
N VAL A 317 10.50 -5.81 -13.40
CA VAL A 317 10.63 -5.74 -14.85
C VAL A 317 9.94 -6.93 -15.47
N GLN A 318 9.05 -6.66 -16.42
CA GLN A 318 8.45 -7.68 -17.27
C GLN A 318 9.00 -7.50 -18.68
N HIS A 319 9.72 -8.49 -19.18
CA HIS A 319 10.24 -8.49 -20.54
C HIS A 319 10.38 -9.94 -21.05
N PRO A 320 9.94 -10.27 -22.27
CA PRO A 320 9.98 -11.63 -22.80
C PRO A 320 11.38 -12.27 -22.74
N ASN A 321 12.42 -11.49 -23.04
CA ASN A 321 13.81 -11.97 -23.02
C ASN A 321 14.41 -12.14 -21.61
N LEU A 322 13.70 -11.76 -20.54
CA LEU A 322 14.14 -11.94 -19.14
C LEU A 322 13.63 -13.24 -18.51
N ASN A 323 13.06 -14.16 -19.29
CA ASN A 323 12.61 -15.45 -18.78
C ASN A 323 13.78 -16.37 -18.37
N ASN A 324 14.98 -16.16 -18.91
CA ASN A 324 16.16 -16.98 -18.64
C ASN A 324 17.37 -16.12 -18.24
N VAL A 325 17.26 -15.42 -17.09
CA VAL A 325 18.35 -14.60 -16.56
C VAL A 325 19.40 -15.51 -15.92
N THR A 326 20.61 -15.48 -16.45
CA THR A 326 21.73 -16.30 -15.96
C THR A 326 22.48 -15.63 -14.80
N GLN A 327 22.70 -14.32 -14.87
CA GLN A 327 23.50 -13.58 -13.90
C GLN A 327 22.95 -12.17 -13.69
N VAL A 328 22.88 -11.75 -12.43
CA VAL A 328 22.58 -10.38 -12.03
C VAL A 328 23.71 -9.88 -11.14
N PHE A 329 24.14 -8.65 -11.37
CA PHE A 329 25.22 -8.01 -10.63
C PHE A 329 24.68 -6.79 -9.88
N SER A 330 25.28 -6.49 -8.73
CA SER A 330 25.01 -5.30 -7.90
C SER A 330 23.64 -5.23 -7.22
N PHE A 331 22.74 -6.18 -7.46
CA PHE A 331 21.38 -6.21 -6.89
C PHE A 331 20.95 -7.63 -6.57
N ASP A 332 20.12 -7.79 -5.54
CA ASP A 332 19.41 -9.03 -5.28
C ASP A 332 18.35 -9.27 -6.36
N TYR A 333 18.28 -10.50 -6.85
CA TYR A 333 17.37 -10.91 -7.92
C TYR A 333 16.46 -12.03 -7.44
N LYS A 334 15.17 -11.88 -7.74
CA LYS A 334 14.16 -12.91 -7.54
C LYS A 334 13.27 -12.98 -8.77
N PRO A 335 13.21 -14.12 -9.48
CA PRO A 335 12.27 -14.28 -10.58
C PRO A 335 10.83 -14.23 -10.04
N LEU A 336 9.96 -13.52 -10.77
CA LEU A 336 8.52 -13.56 -10.54
C LEU A 336 7.90 -14.34 -11.70
N VAL A 337 7.16 -15.40 -11.37
CA VAL A 337 6.41 -16.20 -12.34
C VAL A 337 4.93 -16.01 -11.98
N PRO A 338 4.26 -14.95 -12.50
CA PRO A 338 2.94 -14.54 -12.03
C PRO A 338 1.83 -15.51 -12.45
N TYR A 339 2.08 -16.29 -13.50
CA TYR A 339 1.21 -17.32 -14.02
C TYR A 339 2.01 -18.62 -14.00
N GLU A 340 1.51 -19.65 -13.30
CA GLU A 340 1.93 -21.02 -13.60
C GLU A 340 1.79 -21.19 -15.11
N SER A 341 2.84 -21.72 -15.75
CA SER A 341 2.85 -21.95 -17.20
C SER A 341 1.52 -22.58 -17.59
N ILE A 342 0.70 -21.86 -18.35
CA ILE A 342 -0.45 -22.45 -19.01
C ILE A 342 0.20 -23.54 -19.86
N SER A 343 0.07 -24.79 -19.42
CA SER A 343 0.40 -25.93 -20.24
C SER A 343 -0.36 -25.70 -21.53
N GLU A 344 0.36 -25.49 -22.63
CA GLU A 344 -0.22 -25.49 -23.96
C GLU A 344 -0.96 -26.82 -24.09
N SER A 345 -2.28 -26.79 -23.88
CA SER A 345 -3.14 -27.89 -24.23
C SER A 345 -3.09 -27.94 -25.76
N ASN A 346 -2.39 -28.96 -26.24
CA ASN A 346 -2.16 -29.33 -27.63
C ASN A 346 -3.34 -29.02 -28.56
N GLY A 347 -2.97 -28.61 -29.79
CA GLY A 347 -3.86 -28.33 -30.90
C GLY A 347 -4.56 -29.54 -31.50
#